data_AF-A0A0A9XPY1-F1
#
_entry.id   AF-A0A0A9XPY1-F1
#
_cell.length_a   1.000
_cell.length_b   1.000
_cell.length_c   1.000
_cell.angle_alpha   90.00
_cell.angle_beta   90.00
_cell.angle_gamma   90.00
#
_symmetry.space_group_name_H-M   'P 1'
#
loop_
_entity.id
_entity.type
_entity.pdbx_description
1 polymer ?
#
loop_
_entity_poly.entity_id
_entity_poly.type
_entity_poly.pdbx_seq_one_letter_code
_entity_poly.pdbx_strand_id
1 'polypeptide(L)'
;MSHSMKSQHVLHLSSVTTEDEFYQRDMSFIHQEIIWVISESRPSHKILRSLNSALSGFILMPTHKSDSLPSDVNIISEFVHGNINYHLASSVQIQRERNYVTVKVDENYLSVIKKELEKAANNNWKSDQEDNFVVLTGKQKSITSTISIMEEADRLPHSNLLRYVFSDQDQSTRLSHDPCDRKILRDVRQNIFMNGVWGTLRLLSTQLKGKESSSINADDKLMYPLSSVVANTDISTLGLNVTDVTATLQDDNLGVFDFVTSTEMGLAQYDGGLKTLISDNILKWNIPAAWTTSEAATVPLLYSMATTILYFREDVLGVDKSILITKGTLPLSQAIITLALHDPQVSVEELFVTTGSDDETNELMIMFPKLKRGNIIDHGKNDIYIQLKRLTNGKGVSKIVCNFEDIERTVGAINSVPFQYGIVILASQAPMSGGLETRVTDVPV
;
A
#
# COMPACT_ATOMS: atom_id res chain seq x y z
N MET A 1 -3.12 -13.03 1.12
CA MET A 1 -2.60 -14.22 0.43
C MET A 1 -2.80 -14.04 -1.06
N SER A 2 -1.72 -13.77 -1.78
CA SER A 2 -1.73 -13.55 -3.24
C SER A 2 -1.91 -14.88 -3.97
N HIS A 3 -3.11 -15.16 -4.46
CA HIS A 3 -3.29 -16.20 -5.46
C HIS A 3 -2.83 -15.65 -6.82
N SER A 4 -1.52 -15.75 -7.05
CA SER A 4 -0.98 -15.81 -8.40
C SER A 4 -1.70 -16.96 -9.12
N MET A 5 -2.39 -16.63 -10.23
CA MET A 5 -2.68 -17.61 -11.28
C MET A 5 -1.31 -18.11 -11.78
N LYS A 6 -0.80 -19.18 -11.18
CA LYS A 6 0.21 -20.00 -11.83
C LYS A 6 -0.52 -20.72 -12.96
N SER A 7 -0.46 -20.17 -14.17
CA SER A 7 -0.57 -21.03 -15.35
C SER A 7 0.56 -22.06 -15.22
N GLN A 8 0.21 -23.28 -14.84
CA GLN A 8 1.14 -24.42 -14.87
C GLN A 8 1.41 -24.76 -16.34
N HIS A 9 2.22 -23.96 -17.03
CA HIS A 9 2.84 -24.38 -18.28
C HIS A 9 4.07 -25.20 -17.92
N VAL A 10 3.84 -26.41 -17.42
CA VAL A 10 4.92 -27.38 -17.19
C VAL A 10 5.23 -28.03 -18.54
N LEU A 11 6.48 -27.97 -18.97
CA LEU A 11 6.91 -28.67 -20.19
C LEU A 11 6.86 -30.18 -19.93
N HIS A 12 5.84 -30.85 -20.49
CA HIS A 12 5.73 -32.29 -20.43
C HIS A 12 6.53 -32.92 -21.57
N LEU A 13 7.74 -33.40 -21.27
CA LEU A 13 8.54 -34.16 -22.23
C LEU A 13 8.19 -35.64 -22.12
N SER A 14 7.78 -36.25 -23.23
CA SER A 14 7.59 -37.69 -23.30
C SER A 14 8.18 -38.27 -24.57
N SER A 15 9.03 -39.28 -24.41
CA SER A 15 9.44 -40.16 -25.50
C SER A 15 8.50 -41.37 -25.56
N VAL A 16 8.24 -41.82 -26.78
CA VAL A 16 7.45 -43.02 -27.08
C VAL A 16 8.22 -43.81 -28.14
N THR A 17 8.23 -45.13 -28.03
CA THR A 17 9.04 -45.98 -28.93
C THR A 17 8.26 -46.46 -30.15
N THR A 18 6.93 -46.52 -30.06
CA THR A 18 6.05 -46.93 -31.16
C THR A 18 4.81 -46.05 -31.25
N GLU A 19 4.18 -45.98 -32.43
CA GLU A 19 2.94 -45.21 -32.59
C GLU A 19 1.77 -45.82 -31.79
N ASP A 20 1.74 -47.14 -31.58
CA ASP A 20 0.68 -47.78 -30.80
C ASP A 20 0.71 -47.37 -29.32
N GLU A 21 1.91 -47.22 -28.76
CA GLU A 21 2.08 -46.64 -27.41
C GLU A 21 1.61 -45.18 -27.34
N PHE A 22 1.71 -44.42 -28.43
CA PHE A 22 1.24 -43.04 -28.49
C PHE A 22 -0.30 -42.97 -28.37
N TYR A 23 -1.02 -43.90 -29.00
CA TYR A 23 -2.49 -43.96 -28.95
C TYR A 23 -3.06 -44.56 -27.67
N GLN A 24 -2.31 -45.43 -26.99
CA GLN A 24 -2.75 -46.03 -25.72
C GLN A 24 -2.62 -45.09 -24.53
N ARG A 25 -1.92 -43.95 -24.70
CA ARG A 25 -1.81 -42.94 -23.64
C ARG A 25 -3.12 -42.19 -23.45
N ASP A 26 -3.41 -41.89 -22.20
CA ASP A 26 -4.45 -40.94 -21.85
C ASP A 26 -4.00 -39.54 -22.31
N MET A 27 -4.54 -39.11 -23.45
CA MET A 27 -4.24 -37.84 -24.11
C MET A 27 -5.40 -36.84 -23.97
N SER A 28 -6.23 -37.03 -22.93
CA SER A 28 -7.36 -36.17 -22.58
C SER A 28 -7.03 -34.67 -22.49
N PHE A 29 -5.78 -34.33 -22.15
CA PHE A 29 -5.26 -32.97 -21.97
C PHE A 29 -4.78 -32.28 -23.26
N ILE A 30 -4.63 -33.00 -24.39
CA ILE A 30 -4.07 -32.47 -25.66
C ILE A 30 -4.77 -31.20 -26.15
N HIS A 31 -6.07 -31.10 -25.91
CA HIS A 31 -6.92 -30.02 -26.39
C HIS A 31 -6.61 -28.64 -25.76
N GLN A 32 -5.73 -28.57 -24.75
CA GLN A 32 -5.38 -27.33 -24.02
C GLN A 32 -3.93 -26.88 -24.21
N GLU A 33 -3.09 -27.64 -24.92
CA GLU A 33 -1.65 -27.41 -24.97
C GLU A 33 -1.12 -27.19 -26.39
N ILE A 34 0.01 -26.49 -26.48
CA ILE A 34 0.81 -26.43 -27.71
C ILE A 34 1.64 -27.71 -27.75
N ILE A 35 1.43 -28.53 -28.77
CA ILE A 35 2.07 -29.84 -28.88
C ILE A 35 3.19 -29.76 -29.91
N TRP A 36 4.34 -30.31 -29.54
CA TRP A 36 5.47 -30.55 -30.42
C TRP A 36 5.70 -32.05 -30.53
N VAL A 37 5.55 -32.59 -31.74
CA VAL A 37 5.94 -33.96 -32.04
C VAL A 37 7.25 -33.94 -32.79
N ILE A 38 8.26 -34.63 -32.27
CA ILE A 38 9.53 -34.86 -32.95
C ILE A 38 9.57 -36.33 -33.29
N SER A 39 9.50 -36.64 -34.59
CA SER A 39 9.48 -38.02 -35.06
C SER A 39 10.76 -38.32 -35.83
N GLU A 40 11.40 -39.43 -35.49
CA GLU A 40 12.59 -39.92 -36.19
C GLU A 40 12.24 -40.55 -37.54
N SER A 41 11.00 -41.06 -37.68
CA SER A 41 10.44 -41.62 -38.92
C SER A 41 9.23 -40.82 -39.38
N ARG A 42 8.74 -41.07 -40.61
CA ARG A 42 7.54 -40.40 -41.10
C ARG A 42 6.32 -40.88 -40.28
N PRO A 43 5.65 -39.99 -39.55
CA PRO A 43 4.50 -40.35 -38.73
C PRO A 43 3.31 -40.74 -39.62
N SER A 44 2.46 -41.64 -39.14
CA SER A 44 1.24 -42.00 -39.86
C SER A 44 0.27 -40.82 -39.98
N HIS A 45 -0.61 -40.88 -40.99
CA HIS A 45 -1.68 -39.89 -41.16
C HIS A 45 -2.57 -39.75 -39.91
N LYS A 46 -2.65 -40.78 -39.08
CA LYS A 46 -3.42 -40.76 -37.82
C LYS A 46 -2.75 -39.86 -36.77
N ILE A 47 -1.42 -39.86 -36.64
CA ILE A 47 -0.70 -38.94 -35.75
C ILE A 47 -0.85 -37.50 -36.25
N LEU A 48 -0.68 -37.28 -37.56
CA LEU A 48 -0.83 -35.97 -38.16
C LEU A 48 -2.24 -35.39 -37.92
N ARG A 49 -3.27 -36.22 -37.99
CA ARG A 49 -4.65 -35.81 -37.67
C ARG A 49 -4.87 -35.56 -36.18
N SER A 50 -4.22 -36.31 -35.30
CA SER A 50 -4.31 -36.07 -33.85
C SER A 50 -3.76 -34.69 -33.44
N LEU A 51 -2.87 -34.08 -34.23
CA LEU A 51 -2.40 -32.71 -34.00
C LEU A 51 -3.46 -31.64 -34.29
N ASN A 52 -4.53 -31.98 -35.02
CA ASN A 52 -5.64 -31.07 -35.28
C ASN A 52 -6.56 -30.89 -34.06
N SER A 53 -6.49 -31.77 -33.06
CA SER A 53 -7.24 -31.63 -31.81
C SER A 53 -6.51 -30.82 -30.74
N ALA A 54 -5.23 -30.50 -30.94
CA ALA A 54 -4.43 -29.65 -30.06
C ALA A 54 -4.77 -28.16 -30.23
N LEU A 55 -4.43 -27.33 -29.22
CA LEU A 55 -4.58 -25.87 -29.32
C LEU A 55 -3.72 -25.30 -30.46
N SER A 56 -2.51 -25.85 -30.63
CA SER A 56 -1.66 -25.67 -31.80
C SER A 56 -0.70 -26.84 -31.87
N GLY A 57 -0.68 -27.55 -32.99
CA GLY A 57 0.17 -28.73 -33.19
C GLY A 57 1.32 -28.42 -34.16
N PHE A 58 2.55 -28.66 -33.72
CA PHE A 58 3.75 -28.59 -34.52
C PHE A 58 4.38 -29.98 -34.63
N ILE A 59 4.88 -30.32 -35.81
CA ILE A 59 5.57 -31.57 -36.03
C ILE A 59 6.84 -31.38 -36.83
N LEU A 60 7.90 -32.01 -36.35
CA LEU A 60 9.16 -32.16 -37.04
C LEU A 60 9.27 -33.61 -37.52
N MET A 61 9.31 -33.81 -38.85
CA MET A 61 9.36 -35.14 -39.46
C MET A 61 10.34 -35.20 -40.64
N PRO A 62 10.97 -36.36 -40.91
CA PRO A 62 11.78 -36.58 -42.10
C PRO A 62 10.90 -36.73 -43.36
N THR A 63 11.45 -36.35 -44.52
CA THR A 63 10.78 -36.41 -45.82
C THR A 63 11.71 -36.97 -46.91
N HIS A 64 11.14 -37.73 -47.85
CA HIS A 64 11.83 -38.24 -49.03
C HIS A 64 11.30 -37.56 -50.30
N LYS A 65 12.16 -37.39 -51.32
CA LYS A 65 11.85 -36.67 -52.57
C LYS A 65 10.69 -37.25 -53.40
N SER A 66 10.24 -38.48 -53.12
CA SER A 66 9.15 -39.17 -53.81
C SER A 66 7.77 -38.98 -53.18
N ASP A 67 7.70 -38.27 -52.06
CA ASP A 67 6.55 -38.34 -51.18
C ASP A 67 5.58 -37.17 -51.39
N SER A 68 4.31 -37.47 -51.62
CA SER A 68 3.25 -36.46 -51.68
C SER A 68 3.07 -35.79 -50.31
N LEU A 69 2.97 -34.46 -50.32
CA LEU A 69 2.65 -33.67 -49.14
C LEU A 69 1.28 -34.07 -48.57
N PRO A 70 1.14 -34.27 -47.25
CA PRO A 70 -0.17 -34.42 -46.62
C PRO A 70 -0.98 -33.12 -46.78
N SER A 71 -2.24 -33.22 -47.22
CA SER A 71 -3.19 -32.09 -47.31
C SER A 71 -3.54 -31.45 -45.96
N ASP A 72 -3.20 -32.13 -44.87
CA ASP A 72 -3.72 -31.85 -43.53
C ASP A 72 -2.73 -30.98 -42.70
N VAL A 73 -1.59 -30.61 -43.26
CA VAL A 73 -0.49 -29.91 -42.56
C VAL A 73 0.10 -28.79 -43.42
N ASN A 74 0.32 -27.62 -42.83
CA ASN A 74 0.98 -26.49 -43.47
C ASN A 74 2.48 -26.52 -43.18
N ILE A 75 3.32 -26.50 -44.22
CA ILE A 75 4.78 -26.48 -44.04
C ILE A 75 5.21 -25.08 -43.62
N ILE A 76 5.86 -24.99 -42.46
CA ILE A 76 6.42 -23.75 -41.94
C ILE A 76 7.85 -23.56 -42.42
N SER A 77 8.65 -24.64 -42.42
CA SER A 77 10.06 -24.58 -42.79
C SER A 77 10.60 -25.95 -43.22
N GLU A 78 11.59 -25.95 -44.09
CA GLU A 78 12.31 -27.13 -44.57
C GLU A 78 13.81 -26.98 -44.31
N PHE A 79 14.46 -28.03 -43.83
CA PHE A 79 15.91 -28.02 -43.60
C PHE A 79 16.53 -29.41 -43.72
N VAL A 80 17.78 -29.45 -44.16
CA VAL A 80 18.52 -30.71 -44.39
C VAL A 80 19.49 -30.95 -43.24
N HIS A 81 19.48 -32.15 -42.68
CA HIS A 81 20.46 -32.60 -41.70
C HIS A 81 21.01 -33.98 -42.09
N GLY A 82 22.31 -34.07 -42.35
CA GLY A 82 22.92 -35.26 -42.94
C GLY A 82 22.38 -35.51 -44.37
N ASN A 83 21.90 -36.73 -44.63
CA ASN A 83 21.31 -37.13 -45.92
C ASN A 83 19.77 -37.10 -45.91
N ILE A 84 19.14 -36.55 -44.87
CA ILE A 84 17.69 -36.56 -44.68
C ILE A 84 17.17 -35.12 -44.70
N ASN A 85 16.07 -34.90 -45.43
CA ASN A 85 15.35 -33.61 -45.43
C ASN A 85 14.28 -33.63 -44.33
N TYR A 86 14.18 -32.58 -43.54
CA TYR A 86 13.21 -32.45 -42.46
C TYR A 86 12.26 -31.30 -42.73
N HIS A 87 10.97 -31.54 -42.47
CA HIS A 87 9.95 -30.51 -42.53
C HIS A 87 9.45 -30.20 -41.12
N LEU A 88 9.41 -28.91 -40.79
CA LEU A 88 8.63 -28.38 -39.68
C LEU A 88 7.27 -27.96 -40.24
N ALA A 89 6.21 -28.54 -39.71
CA ALA A 89 4.87 -28.33 -40.23
C ALA A 89 3.86 -28.13 -39.08
N SER A 90 2.82 -27.34 -39.32
CA SER A 90 1.72 -27.10 -38.36
C SER A 90 0.41 -27.69 -38.84
N SER A 91 -0.44 -28.14 -37.92
CA SER A 91 -1.81 -28.58 -38.25
C SER A 91 -2.61 -27.50 -38.99
N VAL A 92 -3.36 -27.91 -40.02
CA VAL A 92 -4.31 -27.03 -40.72
C VAL A 92 -5.65 -27.08 -39.98
N GLN A 93 -6.15 -25.93 -39.52
CA GLN A 93 -7.48 -25.84 -38.91
C GLN A 93 -8.57 -26.04 -39.97
N ILE A 94 -9.18 -27.23 -40.01
CA ILE A 94 -10.32 -27.53 -40.86
C ILE A 94 -11.60 -26.97 -40.21
N GLN A 95 -12.48 -26.33 -40.99
CA GLN A 95 -13.82 -25.94 -40.50
C GLN A 95 -14.66 -27.20 -40.26
N ARG A 96 -14.95 -27.51 -39.00
CA ARG A 96 -15.76 -28.67 -38.57
C ARG A 96 -17.20 -28.27 -38.29
N GLU A 97 -18.14 -29.20 -38.49
CA GLU A 97 -19.52 -29.03 -38.03
C GLU A 97 -19.55 -29.02 -36.50
N ARG A 98 -20.33 -28.12 -35.89
CA ARG A 98 -20.28 -27.90 -34.44
C ARG A 98 -21.55 -28.41 -33.79
N ASN A 99 -21.40 -29.42 -32.95
CA ASN A 99 -22.46 -30.00 -32.17
C ASN A 99 -22.33 -29.55 -30.72
N TYR A 100 -23.46 -29.29 -30.05
CA TYR A 100 -23.43 -28.88 -28.65
C TYR A 100 -24.58 -29.45 -27.84
N VAL A 101 -24.29 -29.76 -26.59
CA VAL A 101 -25.28 -30.17 -25.59
C VAL A 101 -25.45 -29.04 -24.58
N THR A 102 -26.70 -28.63 -24.34
CA THR A 102 -27.00 -27.58 -23.36
C THR A 102 -27.33 -28.18 -22.00
N VAL A 103 -26.62 -27.76 -20.96
CA VAL A 103 -26.88 -28.13 -19.57
C VAL A 103 -27.36 -26.89 -18.81
N LYS A 104 -28.40 -27.01 -17.99
CA LYS A 104 -28.88 -25.91 -17.14
C LYS A 104 -28.23 -25.98 -15.76
N VAL A 105 -27.93 -24.82 -15.17
CA VAL A 105 -27.47 -24.74 -13.78
C VAL A 105 -28.62 -25.10 -12.84
N ASP A 106 -28.53 -26.28 -12.22
CA ASP A 106 -29.41 -26.80 -11.17
C ASP A 106 -28.57 -27.40 -10.02
N GLU A 107 -29.17 -28.08 -9.04
CA GLU A 107 -28.45 -28.61 -7.87
C GLU A 107 -27.40 -29.70 -8.21
N ASN A 108 -27.50 -30.36 -9.38
CA ASN A 108 -26.64 -31.48 -9.76
C ASN A 108 -25.82 -31.24 -11.03
N TYR A 109 -25.76 -29.99 -11.49
CA TYR A 109 -25.20 -29.60 -12.78
C TYR A 109 -23.76 -30.11 -13.02
N LEU A 110 -22.90 -30.14 -11.98
CA LEU A 110 -21.51 -30.61 -12.09
C LEU A 110 -21.40 -32.08 -12.51
N SER A 111 -22.26 -32.94 -11.96
CA SER A 111 -22.26 -34.37 -12.27
C SER A 111 -22.68 -34.63 -13.72
N VAL A 112 -23.66 -33.84 -14.21
CA VAL A 112 -24.16 -33.89 -15.58
C VAL A 112 -23.11 -33.35 -16.55
N ILE A 113 -22.51 -32.20 -16.25
CA ILE A 113 -21.43 -31.62 -17.07
C ILE A 113 -20.27 -32.59 -17.20
N LYS A 114 -19.80 -33.19 -16.10
CA LYS A 114 -18.69 -34.14 -16.14
C LYS A 114 -18.95 -35.28 -17.11
N LYS A 115 -20.14 -35.89 -17.05
CA LYS A 115 -20.55 -36.98 -17.94
C LYS A 115 -20.64 -36.54 -19.40
N GLU A 116 -21.18 -35.36 -19.68
CA GLU A 116 -21.29 -34.85 -21.05
C GLU A 116 -19.95 -34.40 -21.62
N LEU A 117 -19.03 -33.88 -20.78
CA LEU A 117 -17.66 -33.55 -21.19
C LEU A 117 -16.87 -34.81 -21.56
N GLU A 118 -16.98 -35.89 -20.78
CA GLU A 118 -16.35 -37.19 -21.11
C GLU A 118 -16.90 -37.76 -22.44
N LYS A 119 -18.20 -37.63 -22.69
CA LYS A 119 -18.81 -38.04 -23.97
C LYS A 119 -18.33 -37.17 -25.14
N ALA A 120 -18.31 -35.85 -24.96
CA ALA A 120 -17.86 -34.91 -25.99
C ALA A 120 -16.39 -35.17 -26.35
N ALA A 121 -15.52 -35.36 -25.35
CA ALA A 121 -14.12 -35.70 -25.57
C ALA A 121 -13.95 -37.02 -26.35
N ASN A 122 -14.72 -38.06 -25.98
CA ASN A 122 -14.69 -39.34 -26.68
C ASN A 122 -15.22 -39.26 -28.11
N ASN A 123 -16.23 -38.43 -28.37
CA ASN A 123 -16.79 -38.24 -29.72
C ASN A 123 -15.84 -37.44 -30.61
N ASN A 124 -15.23 -36.39 -30.07
CA ASN A 124 -14.22 -35.59 -30.79
C ASN A 124 -12.96 -36.39 -31.10
N TRP A 125 -12.68 -37.43 -30.29
CA TRP A 125 -11.62 -38.39 -30.59
C TRP A 125 -11.99 -39.39 -31.70
N LYS A 126 -13.28 -39.76 -31.81
CA LYS A 126 -13.75 -40.82 -32.73
C LYS A 126 -14.16 -40.30 -34.12
N SER A 127 -14.57 -39.04 -34.25
CA SER A 127 -15.06 -38.45 -35.49
C SER A 127 -14.31 -37.16 -35.83
N ASP A 128 -13.75 -37.09 -37.04
CA ASP A 128 -12.96 -35.96 -37.53
C ASP A 128 -13.81 -34.82 -38.12
N GLN A 129 -15.12 -35.02 -38.27
CA GLN A 129 -16.04 -34.09 -38.95
C GLN A 129 -16.77 -33.13 -38.00
N GLU A 130 -16.90 -33.49 -36.73
CA GLU A 130 -17.74 -32.78 -35.77
C GLU A 130 -16.97 -32.39 -34.50
N ASP A 131 -17.04 -31.12 -34.12
CA ASP A 131 -16.59 -30.66 -32.81
C ASP A 131 -17.79 -30.60 -31.85
N ASN A 132 -17.76 -31.43 -30.81
CA ASN A 132 -18.76 -31.49 -29.75
C ASN A 132 -18.35 -30.61 -28.56
N PHE A 133 -19.27 -29.75 -28.13
CA PHE A 133 -19.11 -28.87 -26.98
C PHE A 133 -20.23 -29.06 -25.95
N VAL A 134 -19.95 -28.67 -24.70
CA VAL A 134 -20.97 -28.58 -23.66
C VAL A 134 -21.21 -27.12 -23.34
N VAL A 135 -22.47 -26.68 -23.38
CA VAL A 135 -22.87 -25.31 -23.09
C VAL A 135 -23.59 -25.27 -21.75
N LEU A 136 -22.96 -24.69 -20.74
CA LEU A 136 -23.59 -24.43 -19.45
C LEU A 136 -24.40 -23.14 -19.53
N THR A 137 -25.71 -23.27 -19.32
CA THR A 137 -26.66 -22.16 -19.32
C THR A 137 -27.23 -21.91 -17.94
N GLY A 138 -27.37 -20.64 -17.55
CA GLY A 138 -27.96 -20.31 -16.26
C GLY A 138 -28.51 -18.90 -16.21
N LYS A 139 -29.43 -18.67 -15.27
CA LYS A 139 -29.90 -17.32 -14.95
C LYS A 139 -28.83 -16.62 -14.14
N GLN A 140 -28.42 -15.44 -14.59
CA GLN A 140 -27.49 -14.60 -13.85
C GLN A 140 -28.22 -13.93 -12.68
N LYS A 141 -27.91 -14.34 -11.45
CA LYS A 141 -28.42 -13.70 -10.22
C LYS A 141 -27.47 -12.61 -9.71
N SER A 142 -26.17 -12.87 -9.79
CA SER A 142 -25.09 -11.96 -9.39
C SER A 142 -23.80 -12.32 -10.14
N ILE A 143 -22.98 -11.32 -10.48
CA ILE A 143 -21.67 -11.53 -11.13
C ILE A 143 -20.81 -12.48 -10.29
N THR A 144 -20.75 -12.29 -8.96
CA THR A 144 -19.97 -13.14 -8.06
C THR A 144 -20.42 -14.60 -8.09
N SER A 145 -21.74 -14.83 -8.12
CA SER A 145 -22.28 -16.20 -8.20
C SER A 145 -21.94 -16.86 -9.53
N THR A 146 -22.02 -16.12 -10.63
CA THR A 146 -21.67 -16.60 -11.97
C THR A 146 -20.17 -16.93 -12.06
N ILE A 147 -19.30 -16.09 -11.50
CA ILE A 147 -17.86 -16.37 -11.41
C ILE A 147 -17.60 -17.65 -10.61
N SER A 148 -18.21 -17.79 -9.43
CA SER A 148 -18.03 -18.99 -8.60
C SER A 148 -18.43 -20.28 -9.32
N ILE A 149 -19.54 -20.26 -10.06
CA ILE A 149 -20.00 -21.42 -10.86
C ILE A 149 -19.02 -21.72 -12.00
N MET A 150 -18.50 -20.68 -12.67
CA MET A 150 -17.50 -20.84 -13.72
C MET A 150 -16.22 -21.46 -13.16
N GLU A 151 -15.69 -20.93 -12.05
CA GLU A 151 -14.48 -21.44 -11.39
C GLU A 151 -14.64 -22.88 -10.90
N GLU A 152 -15.83 -23.26 -10.43
CA GLU A 152 -16.12 -24.63 -9.99
C GLU A 152 -16.17 -25.60 -11.17
N ALA A 153 -16.86 -25.22 -12.26
CA ALA A 153 -16.96 -26.04 -13.46
C ALA A 153 -15.63 -26.13 -14.24
N ASP A 154 -14.76 -25.11 -14.16
CA ASP A 154 -13.44 -25.09 -14.80
C ASP A 154 -12.47 -26.12 -14.18
N ARG A 155 -12.74 -26.61 -12.96
CA ARG A 155 -11.95 -27.67 -12.30
C ARG A 155 -12.25 -29.07 -12.83
N LEU A 156 -13.27 -29.23 -13.67
CA LEU A 156 -13.64 -30.52 -14.24
C LEU A 156 -12.66 -30.94 -15.37
N PRO A 157 -12.45 -32.25 -15.58
CA PRO A 157 -11.68 -32.74 -16.71
C PRO A 157 -12.34 -32.31 -18.03
N HIS A 158 -11.52 -32.01 -19.04
CA HIS A 158 -11.96 -31.51 -20.36
C HIS A 158 -12.75 -30.19 -20.33
N SER A 159 -12.53 -29.33 -19.32
CA SER A 159 -13.20 -28.02 -19.20
C SER A 159 -12.97 -27.07 -20.39
N ASN A 160 -12.01 -27.36 -21.26
CA ASN A 160 -11.83 -26.67 -22.55
C ASN A 160 -12.97 -26.88 -23.55
N LEU A 161 -13.76 -27.93 -23.41
CA LEU A 161 -14.96 -28.17 -24.23
C LEU A 161 -16.19 -27.45 -23.67
N LEU A 162 -16.07 -26.82 -22.50
CA LEU A 162 -17.14 -26.11 -21.82
C LEU A 162 -17.26 -24.66 -22.34
N ARG A 163 -18.50 -24.24 -22.61
CA ARG A 163 -18.86 -22.86 -22.97
C ARG A 163 -19.92 -22.37 -22.00
N TYR A 164 -19.81 -21.12 -21.57
CA TYR A 164 -20.75 -20.52 -20.63
C TYR A 164 -21.68 -19.55 -21.32
N VAL A 165 -22.97 -19.66 -21.01
CA VAL A 165 -24.02 -18.74 -21.49
C VAL A 165 -24.91 -18.35 -20.31
N PHE A 166 -24.68 -17.17 -19.76
CA PHE A 166 -25.50 -16.62 -18.67
C PHE A 166 -26.30 -15.42 -19.14
N SER A 167 -27.55 -15.30 -18.68
CA SER A 167 -28.45 -14.21 -19.05
C SER A 167 -29.22 -13.69 -17.84
N ASP A 168 -29.45 -12.38 -17.80
CA ASP A 168 -30.26 -11.69 -16.80
C ASP A 168 -31.79 -11.87 -17.02
N GLN A 169 -32.23 -12.31 -18.21
CA GLN A 169 -33.64 -12.58 -18.52
C GLN A 169 -34.03 -14.06 -18.35
N ASP A 170 -35.27 -14.32 -17.91
CA ASP A 170 -35.82 -15.67 -17.79
C ASP A 170 -35.99 -16.34 -19.16
N GLN A 171 -35.48 -17.57 -19.28
CA GLN A 171 -35.32 -18.33 -20.53
C GLN A 171 -36.62 -18.81 -21.23
N SER A 172 -37.81 -18.36 -20.85
CA SER A 172 -39.03 -18.98 -21.40
C SER A 172 -39.42 -18.54 -22.83
N THR A 173 -38.79 -17.53 -23.43
CA THR A 173 -39.29 -17.00 -24.73
C THR A 173 -38.25 -16.59 -25.77
N ARG A 174 -37.02 -17.15 -25.83
CA ARG A 174 -36.06 -16.79 -26.92
C ARG A 174 -35.08 -17.89 -27.37
N LEU A 175 -35.50 -19.16 -27.37
CA LEU A 175 -34.74 -20.21 -28.06
C LEU A 175 -35.41 -20.70 -29.35
N SER A 176 -36.58 -20.17 -29.72
CA SER A 176 -37.29 -20.66 -30.90
C SER A 176 -37.27 -19.72 -32.11
N HIS A 177 -37.14 -18.41 -31.97
CA HIS A 177 -37.00 -17.51 -33.11
C HIS A 177 -36.23 -16.23 -32.76
N ASP A 178 -35.38 -15.79 -33.69
CA ASP A 178 -34.63 -14.52 -33.78
C ASP A 178 -33.13 -14.57 -33.38
N PRO A 179 -32.28 -13.74 -33.98
CA PRO A 179 -31.13 -14.05 -34.85
C PRO A 179 -29.83 -14.47 -34.10
N CYS A 180 -29.97 -15.11 -32.94
CA CYS A 180 -28.89 -15.75 -32.20
C CYS A 180 -28.35 -17.02 -32.88
N ASP A 181 -29.07 -17.55 -33.88
CA ASP A 181 -28.68 -18.74 -34.66
C ASP A 181 -27.46 -18.56 -35.57
N ARG A 182 -27.00 -17.33 -35.83
CA ARG A 182 -25.82 -17.18 -36.71
C ARG A 182 -24.49 -17.30 -35.98
N LYS A 183 -24.45 -17.08 -34.66
CA LYS A 183 -23.21 -16.98 -33.88
C LYS A 183 -23.47 -17.18 -32.39
N ILE A 184 -23.87 -18.36 -31.93
CA ILE A 184 -23.33 -18.89 -30.67
C ILE A 184 -21.92 -19.40 -31.02
N LEU A 185 -20.80 -18.71 -30.82
CA LEU A 185 -20.47 -17.36 -30.41
C LEU A 185 -18.94 -17.27 -30.65
N ARG A 186 -18.45 -17.19 -31.91
CA ARG A 186 -17.00 -17.10 -32.25
C ARG A 186 -16.03 -18.03 -31.46
N ASP A 187 -16.51 -19.18 -30.99
CA ASP A 187 -15.80 -20.03 -30.02
C ASP A 187 -15.29 -19.31 -28.74
N VAL A 188 -16.04 -18.30 -28.28
CA VAL A 188 -15.72 -17.56 -27.07
C VAL A 188 -16.21 -18.37 -25.87
N ARG A 189 -15.28 -18.66 -24.95
CA ARG A 189 -15.52 -19.50 -23.77
C ARG A 189 -16.61 -18.96 -22.85
N GLN A 190 -16.71 -17.64 -22.70
CA GLN A 190 -17.64 -16.99 -21.77
C GLN A 190 -18.56 -16.02 -22.53
N ASN A 191 -19.87 -16.22 -22.39
CA ASN A 191 -20.86 -15.36 -23.02
C ASN A 191 -21.89 -14.97 -21.98
N ILE A 192 -21.93 -13.69 -21.63
CA ILE A 192 -22.80 -13.18 -20.59
C ILE A 192 -23.63 -12.05 -21.17
N PHE A 193 -24.95 -12.17 -21.02
CA PHE A 193 -25.91 -11.17 -21.43
C PHE A 193 -26.39 -10.38 -20.21
N MET A 194 -26.06 -9.08 -20.19
CA MET A 194 -26.45 -8.14 -19.14
C MET A 194 -26.96 -6.85 -19.77
N ASN A 195 -28.10 -6.33 -19.32
CA ASN A 195 -28.65 -5.04 -19.71
C ASN A 195 -28.78 -4.87 -21.24
N GLY A 196 -29.15 -5.93 -21.95
CA GLY A 196 -29.32 -5.88 -23.41
C GLY A 196 -28.03 -6.07 -24.23
N VAL A 197 -26.88 -6.33 -23.57
CA VAL A 197 -25.57 -6.41 -24.23
C VAL A 197 -24.89 -7.76 -23.92
N TRP A 198 -24.29 -8.37 -24.95
CA TRP A 198 -23.42 -9.55 -24.81
C TRP A 198 -21.97 -9.16 -24.52
N GLY A 199 -21.32 -9.83 -23.57
CA GLY A 199 -19.92 -9.60 -23.22
C GLY A 199 -19.26 -10.76 -22.46
N THR A 200 -18.02 -10.52 -22.01
CA THR A 200 -17.20 -11.44 -21.20
C THR A 200 -16.82 -10.79 -19.87
N LEU A 201 -16.63 -11.56 -18.80
CA LEU A 201 -16.05 -11.04 -17.57
C LEU A 201 -14.52 -10.98 -17.70
N ARG A 202 -13.97 -9.79 -17.45
CA ARG A 202 -12.53 -9.57 -17.41
C ARG A 202 -12.20 -8.87 -16.10
N LEU A 203 -11.22 -9.42 -15.39
CA LEU A 203 -10.62 -8.71 -14.27
C LEU A 203 -9.69 -7.65 -14.84
N LEU A 204 -10.11 -6.39 -14.77
CA LEU A 204 -9.25 -5.27 -15.08
C LEU A 204 -8.43 -4.96 -13.83
N SER A 205 -7.10 -4.98 -13.95
CA SER A 205 -6.25 -4.44 -12.89
C SER A 205 -6.53 -2.95 -12.81
N THR A 206 -7.17 -2.53 -11.74
CA THR A 206 -7.33 -1.13 -11.40
C THR A 206 -5.98 -0.60 -10.94
N GLN A 207 -5.16 -0.13 -11.89
CA GLN A 207 -4.22 0.94 -11.56
C GLN A 207 -5.05 2.21 -11.34
N LEU A 208 -5.69 2.29 -10.18
CA LEU A 208 -6.17 3.55 -9.62
C LEU A 208 -4.93 4.36 -9.22
N LYS A 209 -4.17 4.83 -10.21
CA LYS A 209 -3.50 6.11 -10.04
C LYS A 209 -4.64 7.09 -9.90
N GLY A 210 -4.89 7.55 -8.67
CA GLY A 210 -5.78 8.66 -8.44
C GLY A 210 -5.43 9.73 -9.47
N LYS A 211 -6.44 10.34 -10.09
CA LYS A 211 -6.22 11.59 -10.82
C LYS A 211 -5.75 12.61 -9.78
N GLU A 212 -4.45 12.66 -9.56
CA GLU A 212 -3.79 13.78 -8.92
C GLU A 212 -4.05 14.97 -9.82
N SER A 213 -4.90 15.86 -9.34
CA SER A 213 -4.95 17.23 -9.78
C SER A 213 -3.58 17.85 -9.51
N SER A 214 -2.86 18.13 -10.60
CA SER A 214 -1.81 19.16 -10.75
C SER A 214 -0.61 19.14 -9.79
N SER A 215 0.55 18.83 -10.39
CA SER A 215 1.86 19.45 -10.15
C SER A 215 2.41 19.44 -8.72
N ILE A 216 2.83 18.28 -8.24
CA ILE A 216 3.94 18.17 -7.27
C ILE A 216 4.85 17.05 -7.79
N ASN A 217 6.16 17.26 -7.80
CA ASN A 217 7.13 16.31 -8.36
C ASN A 217 7.03 14.94 -7.66
N ALA A 218 7.23 13.88 -8.44
CA ALA A 218 7.02 12.48 -8.06
C ALA A 218 7.92 11.93 -6.93
N ASP A 219 8.75 12.77 -6.30
CA ASP A 219 9.63 12.40 -5.20
C ASP A 219 9.07 12.77 -3.81
N ASP A 220 8.05 13.64 -3.73
CA ASP A 220 7.40 13.99 -2.47
C ASP A 220 6.20 13.08 -2.21
N LYS A 221 6.48 11.87 -1.71
CA LYS A 221 5.43 10.99 -1.19
C LYS A 221 4.76 11.71 -0.01
N LEU A 222 3.56 12.25 -0.22
CA LEU A 222 2.73 12.80 0.86
C LEU A 222 2.47 11.68 1.88
N MET A 223 3.08 11.80 3.07
CA MET A 223 3.02 10.76 4.12
C MET A 223 1.58 10.55 4.62
N TYR A 224 0.85 11.66 4.78
CA TYR A 224 -0.55 11.67 5.18
C TYR A 224 -1.32 12.66 4.31
N PRO A 225 -2.02 12.22 3.25
CA PRO A 225 -2.85 13.11 2.48
C PRO A 225 -3.99 13.58 3.39
N LEU A 226 -3.95 14.84 3.85
CA LEU A 226 -5.01 15.43 4.66
C LEU A 226 -6.37 15.42 3.95
N SER A 227 -6.38 15.28 2.62
CA SER A 227 -7.59 15.03 1.82
C SER A 227 -8.28 13.70 2.15
N SER A 228 -7.62 12.77 2.85
CA SER A 228 -8.18 11.52 3.33
C SER A 228 -8.76 11.62 4.74
N VAL A 229 -8.49 12.73 5.44
CA VAL A 229 -9.14 13.05 6.71
C VAL A 229 -10.60 13.39 6.38
N VAL A 230 -11.53 12.65 6.96
CA VAL A 230 -12.97 12.93 6.90
C VAL A 230 -13.13 14.38 7.35
N ALA A 231 -13.62 15.23 6.44
CA ALA A 231 -13.66 16.67 6.63
C ALA A 231 -14.34 17.00 7.95
N ASN A 232 -13.55 17.32 8.97
CA ASN A 232 -14.03 17.95 10.18
C ASN A 232 -14.32 19.38 9.75
N THR A 233 -15.56 19.66 9.32
CA THR A 233 -15.92 20.85 8.53
C THR A 233 -15.70 22.17 9.26
N ASP A 234 -15.44 22.09 10.56
CA ASP A 234 -15.38 23.24 11.45
C ASP A 234 -13.94 23.69 11.73
N ILE A 235 -12.93 22.90 11.34
CA ILE A 235 -11.51 23.26 11.52
C ILE A 235 -11.06 24.16 10.38
N SER A 236 -10.66 25.38 10.72
CA SER A 236 -10.18 26.40 9.78
C SER A 236 -8.65 26.38 9.61
N THR A 237 -7.91 26.08 10.67
CA THR A 237 -6.43 26.12 10.69
C THR A 237 -5.89 24.99 11.56
N LEU A 238 -4.76 24.40 11.15
CA LEU A 238 -4.01 23.41 11.90
C LEU A 238 -2.57 23.91 12.12
N GLY A 239 -2.11 23.86 13.37
CA GLY A 239 -0.71 24.03 13.74
C GLY A 239 0.01 22.68 13.75
N LEU A 240 1.18 22.65 13.13
CA LEU A 240 2.06 21.47 13.08
C LEU A 240 3.07 21.55 14.22
N ASN A 241 3.37 20.41 14.84
CA ASN A 241 4.30 20.33 15.95
C ASN A 241 5.58 19.55 15.58
N VAL A 242 6.62 19.69 16.41
CA VAL A 242 7.97 19.18 16.10
C VAL A 242 7.97 17.68 15.81
N THR A 243 7.17 16.91 16.55
CA THR A 243 7.01 15.45 16.32
C THR A 243 6.55 15.14 14.91
N ASP A 244 5.71 15.98 14.32
CA ASP A 244 5.13 15.77 13.00
C ASP A 244 6.12 16.13 11.89
N VAL A 245 6.99 17.10 12.13
CA VAL A 245 8.07 17.49 11.22
C VAL A 245 9.19 16.43 11.23
N THR A 246 9.46 15.83 12.38
CA THR A 246 10.52 14.82 12.56
C THR A 246 10.03 13.38 12.38
N ALA A 247 8.73 13.15 12.18
CA ALA A 247 8.16 11.82 12.05
C ALA A 247 8.87 11.04 10.93
N THR A 248 9.43 9.88 11.27
CA THR A 248 10.07 9.00 10.30
C THR A 248 9.01 8.07 9.70
N LEU A 249 9.24 7.61 8.47
CA LEU A 249 8.43 6.64 7.71
C LEU A 249 8.10 5.32 8.46
N GLN A 250 8.67 5.09 9.64
CA GLN A 250 8.52 3.86 10.41
C GLN A 250 7.43 3.95 11.48
N ASP A 251 7.15 5.16 11.99
CA ASP A 251 6.12 5.37 13.01
C ASP A 251 4.91 6.03 12.35
N ASP A 252 3.86 5.25 12.12
CA ASP A 252 2.61 5.70 11.49
C ASP A 252 1.78 6.67 12.37
N ASN A 253 2.40 7.30 13.38
CA ASN A 253 1.72 8.05 14.42
C ASN A 253 2.01 9.54 14.29
N LEU A 254 1.06 10.27 13.70
CA LEU A 254 1.03 11.72 13.79
C LEU A 254 0.86 12.13 15.26
N GLY A 255 1.57 13.18 15.67
CA GLY A 255 1.52 13.74 17.00
C GLY A 255 0.25 14.55 17.26
N VAL A 256 0.33 15.41 18.26
CA VAL A 256 -0.77 16.29 18.66
C VAL A 256 -0.72 17.54 17.78
N PHE A 257 -1.88 17.93 17.25
CA PHE A 257 -2.08 19.14 16.47
C PHE A 257 -2.71 20.24 17.30
N ASP A 258 -2.32 21.47 17.04
CA ASP A 258 -3.11 22.63 17.41
C ASP A 258 -4.22 22.80 16.37
N PHE A 259 -5.48 22.86 16.79
CA PHE A 259 -6.61 23.10 15.89
C PHE A 259 -7.29 24.41 16.22
N VAL A 260 -7.85 25.05 15.19
CA VAL A 260 -8.60 26.29 15.31
C VAL A 260 -9.89 26.20 14.50
N THR A 261 -11.02 26.43 15.14
CA THR A 261 -12.34 26.57 14.51
C THR A 261 -12.70 28.03 14.32
N SER A 262 -13.96 28.34 14.04
CA SER A 262 -14.42 29.73 13.97
C SER A 262 -14.45 30.45 15.33
N THR A 263 -14.51 29.70 16.44
CA THR A 263 -14.69 30.26 17.79
C THR A 263 -13.69 29.74 18.82
N GLU A 264 -13.10 28.57 18.59
CA GLU A 264 -12.29 27.85 19.57
C GLU A 264 -10.93 27.47 18.99
N MET A 265 -9.91 27.45 19.84
CA MET A 265 -8.61 26.85 19.58
C MET A 265 -8.34 25.77 20.63
N GLY A 266 -7.57 24.74 20.29
CA GLY A 266 -7.25 23.68 21.23
C GLY A 266 -6.34 22.62 20.66
N LEU A 267 -6.25 21.49 21.35
CA LEU A 267 -5.46 20.33 20.93
C LEU A 267 -6.32 19.22 20.35
N ALA A 268 -5.81 18.57 19.29
CA ALA A 268 -6.45 17.43 18.66
C ALA A 268 -5.42 16.36 18.29
N GLN A 269 -5.84 15.10 18.32
CA GLN A 269 -5.05 13.98 17.85
C GLN A 269 -5.68 13.39 16.59
N TYR A 270 -4.85 12.93 15.66
CA TYR A 270 -5.34 12.21 14.49
C TYR A 270 -5.65 10.74 14.84
N ASP A 271 -6.87 10.31 14.55
CA ASP A 271 -7.28 8.90 14.63
C ASP A 271 -7.20 8.29 13.23
N GLY A 272 -6.24 7.37 13.03
CA GLY A 272 -6.03 6.70 11.74
C GLY A 272 -7.14 5.72 11.34
N GLY A 273 -7.90 5.19 12.30
CA GLY A 273 -9.03 4.27 12.04
C GLY A 273 -10.28 5.01 11.56
N LEU A 274 -10.61 6.11 12.23
CA LEU A 274 -11.71 7.00 11.88
C LEU A 274 -11.33 8.00 10.78
N LYS A 275 -10.04 8.15 10.51
CA LYS A 275 -9.47 9.17 9.62
C LYS A 275 -9.98 10.56 9.96
N THR A 276 -10.00 10.92 11.24
CA THR A 276 -10.50 12.22 11.70
C THR A 276 -9.60 12.78 12.79
N LEU A 277 -9.62 14.10 12.96
CA LEU A 277 -9.03 14.74 14.12
C LEU A 277 -10.04 14.70 15.28
N ILE A 278 -9.59 14.16 16.41
CA ILE A 278 -10.36 14.11 17.65
C ILE A 278 -9.80 15.20 18.57
N SER A 279 -10.61 16.24 18.81
CA SER A 279 -10.25 17.32 19.72
C SER A 279 -10.35 16.89 21.18
N ASP A 280 -9.41 17.32 22.02
CA ASP A 280 -9.45 17.12 23.47
C ASP A 280 -10.55 17.98 24.13
N ASN A 281 -11.32 17.43 25.07
CA ASN A 281 -12.45 18.16 25.65
C ASN A 281 -12.06 19.22 26.70
N ILE A 282 -10.86 19.15 27.26
CA ILE A 282 -10.36 20.02 28.34
C ILE A 282 -9.42 21.08 27.77
N LEU A 283 -8.54 20.70 26.85
CA LEU A 283 -7.51 21.56 26.27
C LEU A 283 -8.08 22.37 25.09
N LYS A 284 -9.10 23.18 25.39
CA LYS A 284 -9.80 24.08 24.47
C LYS A 284 -10.03 25.45 25.10
N TRP A 285 -9.92 26.48 24.28
CA TRP A 285 -10.07 27.88 24.68
C TRP A 285 -10.79 28.68 23.59
N ASN A 286 -11.51 29.73 23.98
CA ASN A 286 -12.08 30.67 23.03
C ASN A 286 -10.98 31.50 22.36
N ILE A 287 -11.11 31.74 21.07
CA ILE A 287 -10.19 32.59 20.30
C ILE A 287 -10.42 34.06 20.71
N PRO A 288 -9.38 34.79 21.16
CA PRO A 288 -9.49 36.23 21.38
C PRO A 288 -9.89 36.97 20.10
N ALA A 289 -10.77 37.96 20.20
CA ALA A 289 -11.28 38.70 19.04
C ALA A 289 -10.20 39.44 18.22
N ALA A 290 -9.04 39.69 18.83
CA ALA A 290 -7.92 40.36 18.17
C ALA A 290 -7.01 39.40 17.39
N TRP A 291 -7.18 38.09 17.52
CA TRP A 291 -6.29 37.10 16.91
C TRP A 291 -6.85 36.58 15.60
N THR A 292 -5.96 36.43 14.63
CA THR A 292 -6.21 35.62 13.44
C THR A 292 -6.22 34.14 13.78
N THR A 293 -6.82 33.31 12.92
CA THR A 293 -6.82 31.86 13.11
C THR A 293 -5.40 31.27 13.09
N SER A 294 -4.49 31.88 12.30
CA SER A 294 -3.09 31.49 12.26
C SER A 294 -2.34 31.81 13.54
N GLU A 295 -2.58 32.98 14.16
CA GLU A 295 -1.98 33.31 15.45
C GLU A 295 -2.50 32.38 16.54
N ALA A 296 -3.82 32.13 16.57
CA ALA A 296 -4.44 31.22 17.52
C ALA A 296 -3.89 29.79 17.42
N ALA A 297 -3.52 29.32 16.22
CA ALA A 297 -2.96 27.99 16.02
C ALA A 297 -1.55 27.80 16.61
N THR A 298 -0.87 28.88 17.01
CA THR A 298 0.49 28.81 17.57
C THR A 298 0.53 28.68 19.10
N VAL A 299 -0.63 28.70 19.75
CA VAL A 299 -0.73 28.88 21.21
C VAL A 299 -0.97 27.57 21.99
N PRO A 300 -1.95 26.73 21.64
CA PRO A 300 -2.46 25.71 22.57
C PRO A 300 -1.40 24.76 23.13
N LEU A 301 -0.58 24.11 22.30
CA LEU A 301 0.36 23.11 22.76
C LEU A 301 1.49 23.74 23.58
N LEU A 302 2.16 24.72 22.98
CA LEU A 302 3.38 25.30 23.54
C LEU A 302 3.10 26.08 24.83
N TYR A 303 1.99 26.81 24.90
CA TYR A 303 1.62 27.50 26.15
C TYR A 303 1.10 26.53 27.19
N SER A 304 0.38 25.46 26.82
CA SER A 304 0.00 24.41 27.79
C SER A 304 1.23 23.75 28.40
N MET A 305 2.24 23.44 27.57
CA MET A 305 3.53 22.92 28.04
C MET A 305 4.26 23.94 28.92
N ALA A 306 4.34 25.20 28.49
CA ALA A 306 5.03 26.26 29.23
C ALA A 306 4.40 26.52 30.61
N THR A 307 3.07 26.60 30.67
CA THR A 307 2.29 26.68 31.92
C THR A 307 2.59 25.47 32.80
N THR A 308 2.52 24.24 32.26
CA THR A 308 2.86 23.03 33.01
C THR A 308 4.27 23.11 33.60
N ILE A 309 5.27 23.52 32.80
CA ILE A 309 6.68 23.66 33.21
C ILE A 309 6.86 24.68 34.34
N LEU A 310 6.18 25.83 34.24
CA LEU A 310 6.32 26.92 35.20
C LEU A 310 5.66 26.56 36.53
N TYR A 311 4.41 26.09 36.51
CA TYR A 311 3.65 25.73 37.72
C TYR A 311 4.07 24.39 38.34
N PHE A 312 4.85 23.57 37.63
CA PHE A 312 5.37 22.33 38.20
C PHE A 312 6.21 22.61 39.45
N ARG A 313 5.69 22.16 40.59
CA ARG A 313 6.31 22.20 41.92
C ARG A 313 6.65 23.62 42.43
N GLU A 314 5.84 24.62 42.09
CA GLU A 314 5.95 25.98 42.69
C GLU A 314 5.66 25.99 44.21
N ASP A 315 5.09 24.90 44.74
CA ASP A 315 4.67 24.74 46.13
C ASP A 315 5.81 24.38 47.11
N VAL A 316 7.05 24.22 46.63
CA VAL A 316 8.21 23.98 47.50
C VAL A 316 8.70 25.32 48.07
N LEU A 317 8.09 25.72 49.18
CA LEU A 317 8.43 26.90 50.00
C LEU A 317 9.96 27.06 50.18
N GLY A 318 10.52 28.16 49.67
CA GLY A 318 11.88 28.62 50.00
C GLY A 318 12.96 28.38 48.94
N VAL A 319 12.62 27.87 47.76
CA VAL A 319 13.59 27.72 46.66
C VAL A 319 13.78 29.05 45.93
N ASP A 320 15.03 29.34 45.56
CA ASP A 320 15.41 30.43 44.65
C ASP A 320 14.48 30.49 43.41
N LYS A 321 14.05 31.68 42.99
CA LYS A 321 13.11 31.84 41.85
C LYS A 321 13.86 32.13 40.56
N SER A 322 14.88 31.33 40.30
CA SER A 322 15.78 31.48 39.16
C SER A 322 15.58 30.35 38.13
N ILE A 323 15.46 30.71 36.86
CA ILE A 323 15.25 29.75 35.78
C ILE A 323 16.25 29.97 34.65
N LEU A 324 16.83 28.88 34.14
CA LEU A 324 17.56 28.86 32.87
C LEU A 324 16.71 28.21 31.79
N ILE A 325 16.47 28.94 30.70
CA ILE A 325 15.82 28.42 29.50
C ILE A 325 16.87 28.33 28.39
N THR A 326 17.12 27.13 27.89
CA THR A 326 18.12 26.95 26.84
C THR A 326 17.51 27.10 25.44
N LYS A 327 18.29 27.61 24.47
CA LYS A 327 17.86 27.89 23.08
C LYS A 327 16.61 28.77 23.07
N GLY A 328 16.78 30.04 23.46
CA GLY A 328 15.70 31.02 23.68
C GLY A 328 14.83 31.32 22.46
N THR A 329 15.35 31.08 21.26
CA THR A 329 14.64 31.30 19.99
C THR A 329 13.65 30.19 19.64
N LEU A 330 13.67 29.05 20.35
CA LEU A 330 12.71 27.98 20.11
C LEU A 330 11.29 28.35 20.56
N PRO A 331 10.23 27.88 19.86
CA PRO A 331 8.85 28.24 20.19
C PRO A 331 8.45 27.96 21.64
N LEU A 332 8.81 26.79 22.19
CA LEU A 332 8.57 26.46 23.60
C LEU A 332 9.29 27.45 24.54
N SER A 333 10.55 27.78 24.24
CA SER A 333 11.33 28.73 25.02
C SER A 333 10.68 30.12 25.01
N GLN A 334 10.21 30.58 23.86
CA GLN A 334 9.51 31.86 23.72
C GLN A 334 8.21 31.89 24.53
N ALA A 335 7.42 30.81 24.53
CA ALA A 335 6.22 30.71 25.34
C ALA A 335 6.54 30.81 26.85
N ILE A 336 7.58 30.11 27.32
CA ILE A 336 8.01 30.17 28.72
C ILE A 336 8.53 31.57 29.08
N ILE A 337 9.35 32.19 28.24
CA ILE A 337 9.87 33.56 28.45
C ILE A 337 8.70 34.55 28.52
N THR A 338 7.72 34.42 27.63
CA THR A 338 6.52 35.27 27.61
C THR A 338 5.78 35.19 28.93
N LEU A 339 5.46 33.97 29.39
CA LEU A 339 4.76 33.76 30.67
C LEU A 339 5.60 34.28 31.85
N ALA A 340 6.90 33.98 31.90
CA ALA A 340 7.79 34.43 32.97
C ALA A 340 7.91 35.96 33.08
N LEU A 341 7.77 36.71 31.98
CA LEU A 341 7.91 38.17 31.95
C LEU A 341 6.59 38.94 32.07
N HIS A 342 5.45 38.28 31.83
CA HIS A 342 4.15 38.94 31.67
C HIS A 342 3.03 38.37 32.51
N ASP A 343 3.07 37.09 32.90
CA ASP A 343 2.03 36.50 33.72
C ASP A 343 2.24 36.90 35.19
N PRO A 344 1.32 37.67 35.81
CA PRO A 344 1.46 38.12 37.18
C PRO A 344 1.38 36.98 38.21
N GLN A 345 0.89 35.79 37.83
CA GLN A 345 0.82 34.63 38.69
C GLN A 345 2.13 33.83 38.70
N VAL A 346 2.95 33.96 37.66
CA VAL A 346 4.24 33.29 37.55
C VAL A 346 5.29 34.09 38.31
N SER A 347 5.96 33.47 39.29
CA SER A 347 6.96 34.15 40.11
C SER A 347 8.38 33.73 39.73
N VAL A 348 8.95 34.43 38.74
CA VAL A 348 10.37 34.31 38.34
C VAL A 348 11.10 35.62 38.69
N GLU A 349 12.14 35.54 39.52
CA GLU A 349 12.97 36.69 39.90
C GLU A 349 14.20 36.84 39.00
N GLU A 350 14.84 35.72 38.65
CA GLU A 350 16.01 35.70 37.77
C GLU A 350 15.78 34.78 36.57
N LEU A 351 15.57 35.39 35.40
CA LEU A 351 15.44 34.69 34.14
C LEU A 351 16.78 34.72 33.39
N PHE A 352 17.35 33.55 33.11
CA PHE A 352 18.51 33.35 32.25
C PHE A 352 18.10 32.61 30.99
N VAL A 353 18.67 33.00 29.84
CA VAL A 353 18.35 32.39 28.55
C VAL A 353 19.63 32.12 27.77
N THR A 354 19.72 31.00 27.05
CA THR A 354 20.86 30.74 26.16
C THR A 354 20.52 31.01 24.70
N THR A 355 21.50 31.52 23.94
CA THR A 355 21.45 31.69 22.48
C THR A 355 22.76 31.23 21.85
N GLY A 356 22.76 30.88 20.57
CA GLY A 356 23.92 30.32 19.86
C GLY A 356 24.73 31.36 19.09
N SER A 357 24.19 32.57 18.89
CA SER A 357 24.83 33.63 18.11
C SER A 357 24.42 35.02 18.58
N ASP A 358 25.19 36.03 18.14
CA ASP A 358 24.87 37.44 18.38
C ASP A 358 23.58 37.86 17.66
N ASP A 359 23.26 37.25 16.52
CA ASP A 359 22.02 37.50 15.77
C ASP A 359 20.81 36.98 16.55
N GLU A 360 20.84 35.73 17.03
CA GLU A 360 19.80 35.18 17.91
C GLU A 360 19.61 36.01 19.18
N THR A 361 20.70 36.51 19.76
CA THR A 361 20.65 37.41 20.92
C THR A 361 19.88 38.69 20.58
N ASN A 362 20.18 39.31 19.43
CA ASN A 362 19.54 40.56 19.03
C ASN A 362 18.05 40.34 18.71
N GLU A 363 17.70 39.25 18.03
CA GLU A 363 16.31 38.87 17.77
C GLU A 363 15.53 38.68 19.08
N LEU A 364 16.10 37.95 20.04
CA LEU A 364 15.48 37.71 21.33
C LEU A 364 15.27 39.01 22.14
N MET A 365 16.22 39.93 22.08
CA MET A 365 16.10 41.24 22.74
C MET A 365 15.03 42.14 22.11
N ILE A 366 14.79 42.02 20.80
CA ILE A 366 13.69 42.71 20.11
C ILE A 366 12.35 42.12 20.55
N MET A 367 12.24 40.79 20.61
CA MET A 367 11.01 40.09 21.02
C MET A 367 10.67 40.34 22.50
N PHE A 368 11.68 40.38 23.36
CA PHE A 368 11.50 40.51 24.81
C PHE A 368 12.29 41.68 25.40
N PRO A 369 11.82 42.93 25.23
CA PRO A 369 12.54 44.11 25.73
C PRO A 369 12.74 44.14 27.25
N LYS A 370 11.92 43.40 28.01
CA LYS A 370 12.05 43.24 29.47
C LYS A 370 13.16 42.26 29.88
N LEU A 371 13.68 41.44 28.96
CA LEU A 371 14.75 40.49 29.22
C LEU A 371 16.07 41.24 29.40
N LYS A 372 16.82 40.93 30.46
CA LYS A 372 18.11 41.56 30.71
C LYS A 372 19.16 40.97 29.77
N ARG A 373 19.79 41.80 28.93
CA ARG A 373 20.88 41.36 28.04
C ARG A 373 22.02 40.64 28.79
N GLY A 374 22.35 41.09 30.01
CA GLY A 374 23.36 40.45 30.85
C GLY A 374 23.01 39.04 31.34
N ASN A 375 21.74 38.63 31.22
CA ASN A 375 21.28 37.28 31.57
C ASN A 375 21.18 36.36 30.33
N ILE A 376 21.58 36.83 29.15
CA ILE A 376 21.67 36.02 27.94
C ILE A 376 23.06 35.42 27.86
N ILE A 377 23.12 34.09 27.73
CA ILE A 377 24.35 33.30 27.73
C ILE A 377 24.59 32.76 26.31
N ASP A 378 25.77 33.02 25.75
CA ASP A 378 26.18 32.46 24.47
C ASP A 378 26.64 31.00 24.66
N HIS A 379 25.88 30.04 24.12
CA HIS A 379 26.18 28.60 24.15
C HIS A 379 26.96 28.09 22.93
N GLY A 380 27.26 28.96 21.97
CA GLY A 380 28.06 28.66 20.79
C GLY A 380 29.55 28.85 21.02
N LYS A 381 29.93 29.83 21.85
CA LYS A 381 31.34 30.20 22.08
C LYS A 381 31.90 29.81 23.44
N ASN A 382 31.09 29.76 24.50
CA ASN A 382 31.60 29.45 25.83
C ASN A 382 30.75 28.40 26.58
N ASP A 383 31.38 27.82 27.60
CA ASP A 383 30.72 26.88 28.50
C ASP A 383 29.61 27.56 29.31
N ILE A 384 28.39 27.04 29.17
CA ILE A 384 27.19 27.52 29.84
C ILE A 384 27.36 27.43 31.36
N TYR A 385 27.94 26.35 31.87
CA TYR A 385 28.15 26.13 33.30
C TYR A 385 29.01 27.24 33.90
N ILE A 386 30.13 27.55 33.26
CA ILE A 386 31.06 28.59 33.72
C ILE A 386 30.39 29.97 33.70
N GLN A 387 29.71 30.31 32.60
CA GLN A 387 29.04 31.61 32.48
C GLN A 387 27.93 31.78 33.51
N LEU A 388 27.07 30.77 33.65
CA LEU A 388 25.94 30.83 34.59
C LEU A 388 26.42 30.87 36.04
N LYS A 389 27.45 30.11 36.41
CA LYS A 389 28.06 30.20 37.74
C LYS A 389 28.65 31.58 38.02
N ARG A 390 29.23 32.25 37.02
CA ARG A 390 29.71 33.64 37.18
C ARG A 390 28.56 34.62 37.41
N LEU A 391 27.49 34.51 36.61
CA LEU A 391 26.30 35.37 36.73
C LEU A 391 25.57 35.19 38.07
N THR A 392 25.56 33.96 38.59
CA THR A 392 24.85 33.58 39.82
C THR A 392 25.75 33.53 41.06
N ASN A 393 26.98 34.05 40.98
CA ASN A 393 27.98 34.00 42.07
C ASN A 393 28.16 32.60 42.69
N GLY A 394 28.15 31.57 41.85
CA GLY A 394 28.31 30.17 42.24
C GLY A 394 27.02 29.45 42.65
N LYS A 395 25.92 30.18 42.88
CA LYS A 395 24.63 29.64 43.34
C LYS A 395 24.00 28.67 42.34
N GLY A 396 24.10 28.97 41.04
CA GLY A 396 23.35 28.26 40.02
C GLY A 396 21.90 28.73 39.93
N VAL A 397 21.05 27.92 39.29
CA VAL A 397 19.61 28.21 39.12
C VAL A 397 18.74 27.10 39.67
N SER A 398 17.54 27.42 40.14
CA SER A 398 16.63 26.41 40.70
C SER A 398 15.87 25.60 39.67
N LYS A 399 15.60 26.15 38.49
CA LYS A 399 14.87 25.45 37.42
C LYS A 399 15.64 25.55 36.11
N ILE A 400 15.75 24.45 35.37
CA ILE A 400 16.35 24.42 34.03
C ILE A 400 15.39 23.77 33.06
N VAL A 401 15.16 24.43 31.92
CA VAL A 401 14.48 23.88 30.75
C VAL A 401 15.52 23.65 29.66
N CYS A 402 15.91 22.39 29.48
CA CYS A 402 16.93 21.96 28.55
C CYS A 402 16.34 21.52 27.21
N ASN A 403 16.75 22.19 26.14
CA ASN A 403 16.40 21.97 24.74
C ASN A 403 17.61 21.57 23.90
N PHE A 404 18.77 21.33 24.53
CA PHE A 404 19.93 20.80 23.83
C PHE A 404 19.74 19.33 23.49
N GLU A 405 20.24 18.94 22.33
CA GLU A 405 20.25 17.54 21.86
C GLU A 405 21.60 16.88 22.15
N ASP A 406 22.67 17.68 22.29
CA ASP A 406 24.01 17.17 22.55
C ASP A 406 24.26 16.96 24.06
N ILE A 407 24.98 15.89 24.36
CA ILE A 407 25.26 15.45 25.74
C ILE A 407 26.11 16.49 26.48
N GLU A 408 27.09 17.12 25.81
CA GLU A 408 28.03 18.03 26.43
C GLU A 408 27.33 19.28 27.00
N ARG A 409 26.54 19.98 26.19
CA ARG A 409 25.77 21.15 26.62
C ARG A 409 24.67 20.79 27.60
N THR A 410 24.05 19.62 27.43
CA THR A 410 23.04 19.11 28.38
C THR A 410 23.65 18.92 29.76
N VAL A 411 24.81 18.25 29.86
CA VAL A 411 25.53 18.06 31.13
C VAL A 411 25.99 19.40 31.71
N GLY A 412 26.51 20.30 30.88
CA GLY A 412 26.89 21.65 31.32
C GLY A 412 25.72 22.44 31.93
N ALA A 413 24.56 22.41 31.27
CA ALA A 413 23.34 23.00 31.81
C ALA A 413 22.94 22.36 33.15
N ILE A 414 22.84 21.03 33.22
CA ILE A 414 22.42 20.29 34.41
C ILE A 414 23.34 20.54 35.61
N ASN A 415 24.66 20.61 35.39
CA ASN A 415 25.63 20.91 36.45
C ASN A 415 25.43 22.29 37.09
N SER A 416 24.68 23.18 36.43
CA SER A 416 24.37 24.52 36.93
C SER A 416 23.26 24.55 37.98
N VAL A 417 22.66 23.41 38.31
CA VAL A 417 21.63 23.28 39.34
C VAL A 417 22.26 23.02 40.72
N PRO A 418 21.86 23.70 41.80
CA PRO A 418 22.27 23.35 43.15
C PRO A 418 21.68 21.99 43.57
N PHE A 419 22.55 21.09 44.04
CA PHE A 419 22.32 19.65 44.24
C PHE A 419 21.12 19.27 45.12
N GLN A 420 20.60 20.17 45.97
CA GLN A 420 19.61 19.81 46.98
C GLN A 420 18.15 20.09 46.59
N TYR A 421 17.84 20.99 45.65
CA TYR A 421 16.44 21.41 45.41
C TYR A 421 16.09 21.82 43.98
N GLY A 422 17.00 21.68 43.01
CA GLY A 422 16.69 22.17 41.67
C GLY A 422 16.04 21.15 40.74
N ILE A 423 15.29 21.68 39.77
CA ILE A 423 14.46 20.95 38.84
C ILE A 423 15.08 21.07 37.45
N VAL A 424 15.30 19.92 36.80
CA VAL A 424 15.70 19.86 35.39
C VAL A 424 14.55 19.28 34.58
N ILE A 425 14.13 19.99 33.54
CA ILE A 425 13.13 19.58 32.58
C ILE A 425 13.84 19.40 31.24
N LEU A 426 13.79 18.19 30.68
CA LEU A 426 14.33 17.87 29.36
C LEU A 426 13.17 17.90 28.36
N ALA A 427 13.17 18.89 27.46
CA ALA A 427 12.08 19.09 26.51
C ALA A 427 12.42 18.61 25.08
N SER A 428 13.70 18.52 24.73
CA SER A 428 14.16 17.90 23.48
C SER A 428 14.73 16.50 23.76
N GLN A 429 13.98 15.46 23.43
CA GLN A 429 14.51 14.11 23.24
C GLN A 429 13.91 13.60 21.92
N ALA A 430 14.64 13.77 20.82
CA ALA A 430 14.60 12.72 19.81
C ALA A 430 14.95 11.40 20.53
N PRO A 431 14.34 10.25 20.20
CA PRO A 431 14.69 8.99 20.85
C PRO A 431 16.19 8.80 20.71
N MET A 432 16.91 8.94 21.83
CA MET A 432 18.35 8.79 21.87
C MET A 432 18.66 7.38 21.39
N SER A 433 19.21 7.26 20.19
CA SER A 433 19.80 6.01 19.69
C SER A 433 21.08 5.76 20.49
N GLY A 434 20.92 5.29 21.73
CA GLY A 434 21.99 5.10 22.70
C GLY A 434 21.44 5.27 24.10
N GLY A 435 21.16 4.15 24.78
CA GLY A 435 20.67 4.14 26.14
C GLY A 435 21.56 4.95 27.07
N LEU A 436 20.94 5.83 27.86
CA LEU A 436 21.57 6.38 29.05
C LEU A 436 21.73 5.23 30.05
N GLU A 437 22.87 4.56 30.04
CA GLU A 437 23.34 3.88 31.25
C GLU A 437 23.62 4.97 32.27
N THR A 438 22.67 5.17 33.19
CA THR A 438 22.89 5.89 34.43
C THR A 438 23.99 5.17 35.22
N ARG A 439 25.26 5.54 34.99
CA ARG A 439 26.31 5.33 35.98
C ARG A 439 26.09 6.33 37.10
N VAL A 440 25.19 5.97 38.00
CA VAL A 440 25.26 6.45 39.38
C VAL A 440 26.59 5.90 39.91
N THR A 441 27.61 6.75 39.93
CA THR A 441 28.84 6.44 40.64
C THR A 441 28.49 6.35 42.12
N ASP A 442 28.56 5.13 42.66
CA ASP A 442 28.58 4.87 44.09
C ASP A 442 29.61 5.79 44.76
N VAL A 443 29.12 6.74 45.56
CA VAL A 443 29.94 7.42 46.55
C VAL A 443 29.92 6.53 47.80
N PRO A 444 31.07 6.13 48.36
CA PRO A 444 31.11 5.31 49.56
C PRO A 444 30.52 6.09 50.75
N VAL A 445 29.77 5.37 51.59
CA VAL A 445 29.25 5.79 52.90
C VAL A 445 30.33 6.42 53.77
#